data_AF-A0A2V5ZZA5-F1
#
_entry.id   AF-A0A2V5ZZA5-F1
#
_cell.length_a   1.000
_cell.length_b   1.000
_cell.length_c   1.000
_cell.angle_alpha   90.00
_cell.angle_beta   90.00
_cell.angle_gamma   90.00
#
_symmetry.space_group_name_H-M   'P 1'
#
loop_
_entity.id
_entity.type
_entity.pdbx_description
1 polymer ?
#
loop_
_entity_poly.entity_id
_entity_poly.type
_entity_poly.pdbx_seq_one_letter_code
_entity_poly.pdbx_strand_id
1 'polypeptide(L)'
;MATAIMEQKKAPAKSPNSPNRKFPLERTRNIGIAAHIDAGKTTITERVLFYTGMIHKMGEVHEGTTVTDWMEQERERGITITSAATTCTWAQRKEEGVYKIFEGIKQRINIIDTPGHVDFTAEVERSLRVLDGAIAVFDGVAGVQPQSETVWRQATKYNVPRLAFINKMDRVGADFEMSVDSIHKKLGANAWPILLPLGSEH
;
A
#
# COMPACT_ATOMS: atom_id res chain seq x y z
N MET A 1 34.05 -42.17 30.67
CA MET A 1 34.02 -40.83 30.05
C MET A 1 32.58 -40.35 30.04
N ALA A 2 32.22 -39.44 30.96
CA ALA A 2 30.89 -38.84 30.99
C ALA A 2 30.89 -37.60 30.08
N THR A 3 30.14 -37.65 28.99
CA THR A 3 29.99 -36.54 28.04
C THR A 3 29.04 -35.51 28.65
N ALA A 4 29.58 -34.38 29.09
CA ALA A 4 28.78 -33.24 29.54
C ALA A 4 28.04 -32.63 28.33
N ILE A 5 26.70 -32.76 28.33
CA ILE A 5 25.84 -32.03 27.40
C ILE A 5 25.84 -30.57 27.90
N MET A 6 26.57 -29.69 27.21
CA MET A 6 26.47 -28.25 27.43
C MET A 6 25.07 -27.80 27.02
N GLU A 7 24.22 -27.56 28.01
CA GLU A 7 22.94 -26.89 27.83
C GLU A 7 23.23 -25.44 27.39
N GLN A 8 23.08 -25.16 26.10
CA GLN A 8 23.15 -23.79 25.58
C GLN A 8 22.01 -22.99 26.21
N LYS A 9 22.34 -22.15 27.20
CA LYS A 9 21.42 -21.13 27.72
C LYS A 9 20.94 -20.28 26.55
N LYS A 10 19.68 -20.48 26.15
CA LYS A 10 18.98 -19.68 25.15
C LYS A 10 19.02 -18.23 25.64
N ALA A 11 19.71 -17.35 24.91
CA ALA A 11 19.74 -15.93 25.23
C ALA A 11 18.29 -15.43 25.38
N PRO A 12 17.98 -14.59 26.39
CA PRO A 12 16.61 -14.11 26.58
C PRO A 12 16.17 -13.42 25.29
N ALA A 13 15.05 -13.87 24.72
CA ALA A 13 14.52 -13.31 23.49
C ALA A 13 14.35 -11.80 23.69
N LYS A 14 15.16 -10.99 22.99
CA LYS A 14 15.05 -9.53 23.06
C LYS A 14 13.60 -9.16 22.71
N SER A 15 12.93 -8.43 23.61
CA SER A 15 11.56 -7.98 23.39
C SER A 15 11.45 -7.34 21.99
N PRO A 16 10.43 -7.71 21.17
CA PRO A 16 10.24 -7.16 19.83
C PRO A 16 10.19 -5.62 19.80
N ASN A 17 9.81 -5.00 20.92
CA ASN A 17 9.69 -3.56 21.13
C ASN A 17 10.72 -3.00 22.13
N SER A 18 11.88 -3.65 22.28
CA SER A 18 12.95 -3.12 23.13
C SER A 18 13.34 -1.69 22.70
N PRO A 19 13.49 -0.73 23.64
CA PRO A 19 13.87 0.64 23.32
C PRO A 19 15.24 0.75 22.62
N ASN A 20 16.09 -0.28 22.75
CA ASN A 20 17.40 -0.35 22.11
C ASN A 20 17.34 -0.88 20.66
N ARG A 21 16.16 -1.21 20.13
CA ARG A 21 15.99 -1.66 18.74
C ARG A 21 15.82 -0.45 17.83
N LYS A 22 16.65 -0.36 16.79
CA LYS A 22 16.59 0.72 15.77
C LYS A 22 15.21 0.85 15.12
N PHE A 23 14.50 -0.28 14.95
CA PHE A 23 13.15 -0.35 14.41
C PHE A 23 12.27 -1.28 15.27
N PRO A 24 11.54 -0.75 16.27
CA PRO A 24 10.57 -1.52 17.06
C PRO A 24 9.46 -2.11 16.18
N LEU A 25 8.92 -3.27 16.55
CA LEU A 25 7.85 -3.91 15.79
C LEU A 25 6.58 -3.05 15.77
N GLU A 26 6.25 -2.39 16.88
CA GLU A 26 5.12 -1.44 16.99
C GLU A 26 5.21 -0.26 16.02
N ARG A 27 6.41 0.04 15.48
CA ARG A 27 6.66 1.13 14.52
C ARG A 27 6.93 0.64 13.11
N THR A 28 6.68 -0.63 12.84
CA THR A 28 6.83 -1.23 11.52
C THR A 28 5.45 -1.40 10.90
N ARG A 29 5.30 -1.07 9.62
CA ARG A 29 4.06 -1.23 8.85
C ARG A 29 4.39 -1.98 7.57
N ASN A 30 3.88 -3.19 7.41
CA ASN A 30 3.94 -3.91 6.14
C ASN A 30 2.64 -3.64 5.38
N ILE A 31 2.70 -2.80 4.36
CA ILE A 31 1.52 -2.37 3.60
C ILE A 31 1.60 -2.79 2.13
N GLY A 32 0.47 -3.18 1.56
CA GLY A 32 0.36 -3.40 0.12
C GLY A 32 -0.46 -2.31 -0.55
N ILE A 33 -0.11 -1.95 -1.78
CA ILE A 33 -0.95 -1.08 -2.62
C ILE A 33 -1.61 -1.98 -3.67
N ALA A 34 -2.94 -2.06 -3.62
CA ALA A 34 -3.73 -3.04 -4.36
C ALA A 34 -4.89 -2.36 -5.11
N ALA A 35 -5.09 -2.70 -6.37
CA ALA A 35 -6.03 -2.04 -7.28
C ALA A 35 -6.11 -2.78 -8.62
N HIS A 36 -7.10 -2.43 -9.44
CA HIS A 36 -7.13 -2.83 -10.85
C HIS A 36 -6.07 -2.08 -11.69
N ILE A 37 -5.87 -2.52 -12.94
CA ILE A 37 -4.95 -1.88 -13.92
C ILE A 37 -5.36 -0.41 -14.10
N ASP A 38 -4.39 0.47 -14.30
CA ASP A 38 -4.60 1.92 -14.49
C ASP A 38 -5.22 2.70 -13.33
N ALA A 39 -5.56 2.09 -12.19
CA ALA A 39 -6.01 2.82 -11.00
C ALA A 39 -4.93 3.74 -10.39
N GLY A 40 -3.66 3.58 -10.80
CA GLY A 40 -2.53 4.39 -10.34
C GLY A 40 -1.80 3.86 -9.11
N LYS A 41 -1.74 2.53 -8.90
CA LYS A 41 -0.98 1.89 -7.79
C LYS A 41 0.47 2.34 -7.76
N THR A 42 1.18 2.13 -8.86
CA THR A 42 2.61 2.41 -9.00
C THR A 42 2.87 3.90 -8.82
N THR A 43 1.99 4.76 -9.37
CA THR A 43 2.06 6.21 -9.16
C THR A 43 1.96 6.58 -7.68
N ILE A 44 1.07 5.93 -6.91
CA ILE A 44 0.96 6.15 -5.47
C ILE A 44 2.22 5.64 -4.76
N THR A 45 2.74 4.46 -5.11
CA THR A 45 4.00 3.93 -4.56
C THR A 45 5.14 4.94 -4.75
N GLU A 46 5.35 5.41 -5.97
CA GLU A 46 6.37 6.41 -6.31
C GLU A 46 6.18 7.72 -5.54
N ARG A 47 4.94 8.21 -5.40
CA ARG A 47 4.64 9.42 -4.62
C ARG A 47 5.00 9.25 -3.15
N VAL A 48 4.69 8.09 -2.55
CA VAL A 48 5.09 7.78 -1.17
C VAL A 48 6.61 7.79 -1.05
N LEU A 49 7.32 7.14 -1.97
CA LEU A 49 8.79 7.13 -1.96
C LEU A 49 9.38 8.54 -2.10
N PHE A 50 8.82 9.38 -2.98
CA PHE A 50 9.24 10.77 -3.16
C PHE A 50 9.04 11.59 -1.88
N TYR A 51 7.87 11.52 -1.25
CA TYR A 51 7.59 12.26 -0.02
C TYR A 51 8.43 11.80 1.18
N THR A 52 8.89 10.55 1.18
CA THR A 52 9.86 10.06 2.19
C THR A 52 11.30 10.51 1.93
N GLY A 53 11.57 11.07 0.75
CA GLY A 53 12.93 11.42 0.30
C GLY A 53 13.78 10.21 -0.12
N MET A 54 13.16 9.05 -0.36
CA MET A 54 13.85 7.85 -0.90
C MET A 54 14.23 8.03 -2.36
N ILE A 55 13.43 8.77 -3.12
CA ILE A 55 13.69 9.11 -4.52
C ILE A 55 13.67 10.64 -4.67
N HIS A 56 14.56 11.18 -5.50
CA HIS A 56 14.69 12.63 -5.73
C HIS A 56 14.00 13.13 -7.01
N LYS A 57 13.49 12.21 -7.83
CA LYS A 57 12.67 12.47 -9.01
C LYS A 57 11.50 11.49 -9.00
N MET A 58 10.31 11.96 -9.36
CA MET A 58 9.14 11.10 -9.52
C MET A 58 9.18 10.48 -10.91
N GLY A 59 9.04 9.15 -10.99
CA GLY A 59 8.88 8.45 -12.26
C GLY A 59 7.41 8.38 -12.70
N GLU A 60 7.18 8.34 -14.01
CA GLU A 60 5.87 8.05 -14.59
C GLU A 60 5.88 6.67 -15.27
N VAL A 61 4.81 5.90 -15.05
CA VAL A 61 4.66 4.55 -15.60
C VAL A 61 4.66 4.58 -17.13
N HIS A 62 3.98 5.56 -17.74
CA HIS A 62 3.91 5.72 -19.19
C HIS A 62 5.26 6.10 -19.82
N GLU A 63 6.18 6.66 -19.05
CA GLU A 63 7.53 7.00 -19.50
C GLU A 63 8.57 5.93 -19.14
N GLY A 64 8.17 4.85 -18.45
CA GLY A 64 9.05 3.77 -18.04
C GLY A 64 10.15 4.18 -17.04
N THR A 65 9.95 5.30 -16.34
CA THR A 65 10.95 5.90 -15.42
C THR A 65 10.72 5.53 -13.96
N THR A 66 9.74 4.67 -13.67
CA THR A 66 9.45 4.19 -12.30
C THR A 66 10.59 3.34 -11.75
N VAL A 67 10.83 3.48 -10.44
CA VAL A 67 11.90 2.77 -9.72
C VAL A 67 11.45 1.35 -9.37
N THR A 68 10.14 1.14 -9.23
CA THR A 68 9.56 -0.16 -8.86
C THR A 68 9.41 -1.13 -10.04
N ASP A 69 9.15 -0.64 -11.25
CA ASP A 69 9.02 -1.47 -12.46
C ASP A 69 10.39 -1.56 -13.16
N TRP A 70 11.22 -2.50 -12.69
CA TRP A 70 12.59 -2.67 -13.17
C TRP A 70 12.69 -3.59 -14.39
N MET A 71 11.66 -4.42 -14.65
CA MET A 71 11.66 -5.30 -15.81
C MET A 71 11.34 -4.53 -17.09
N GLU A 72 12.07 -4.80 -18.17
CA GLU A 72 11.86 -4.17 -19.48
C GLU A 72 10.42 -4.39 -19.98
N GLN A 73 9.86 -5.57 -19.74
CA GLN A 73 8.47 -5.92 -20.08
C GLN A 73 7.42 -5.16 -19.26
N GLU A 74 7.71 -4.79 -18.01
CA GLU A 74 6.82 -3.95 -17.20
C GLU A 74 6.79 -2.53 -17.74
N ARG A 75 7.97 -2.00 -18.12
CA ARG A 75 8.12 -0.66 -18.74
C ARG A 75 7.47 -0.57 -20.11
N GLU A 76 7.68 -1.56 -20.97
CA GLU A 76 7.08 -1.60 -22.32
C GLU A 76 5.55 -1.65 -22.28
N ARG A 77 4.97 -2.31 -21.27
CA ARG A 77 3.53 -2.52 -21.17
C ARG A 77 2.82 -1.54 -20.23
N GLY A 78 3.57 -0.75 -19.46
CA GLY A 78 3.03 0.17 -18.46
C GLY A 78 2.23 -0.53 -17.36
N ILE A 79 2.58 -1.77 -17.01
CA ILE A 79 1.90 -2.56 -15.97
C ILE A 79 2.91 -3.17 -15.01
N THR A 80 2.55 -3.23 -13.72
CA THR A 80 3.31 -3.98 -12.72
C THR A 80 2.99 -5.48 -12.83
N ILE A 81 4.01 -6.30 -13.06
CA ILE A 81 3.93 -7.76 -13.27
C ILE A 81 4.42 -8.51 -12.03
N THR A 82 5.48 -8.02 -11.39
CA THR A 82 6.10 -8.62 -10.21
C THR A 82 5.95 -7.74 -8.98
N SER A 83 5.83 -8.36 -7.80
CA SER A 83 5.74 -7.58 -6.57
C SER A 83 7.10 -6.98 -6.21
N ALA A 84 7.17 -5.65 -6.17
CA ALA A 84 8.35 -4.93 -5.68
C ALA A 84 8.21 -4.63 -4.19
N ALA A 85 9.22 -4.97 -3.40
CA ALA A 85 9.26 -4.63 -1.98
C ALA A 85 10.23 -3.47 -1.73
N THR A 86 9.74 -2.34 -1.24
CA THR A 86 10.56 -1.17 -0.92
C THR A 86 10.35 -0.75 0.53
N THR A 87 11.44 -0.47 1.25
CA THR A 87 11.38 0.04 2.61
C THR A 87 11.62 1.54 2.61
N CYS A 88 10.76 2.31 3.27
CA CYS A 88 10.94 3.74 3.51
C CYS A 88 10.66 4.11 4.97
N THR A 89 11.00 5.34 5.35
CA THR A 89 10.70 5.87 6.69
C THR A 89 9.76 7.05 6.57
N TRP A 90 8.61 6.98 7.22
CA TRP A 90 7.62 8.05 7.25
C TRP A 90 7.64 8.73 8.61
N ALA A 91 7.75 10.06 8.62
CA ALA A 91 7.61 10.87 9.81
C ALA A 91 6.40 11.79 9.64
N GLN A 92 5.40 11.66 10.52
CA GLN A 92 4.28 12.58 10.54
C GLN A 92 4.78 13.95 11.02
N ARG A 93 4.86 14.90 10.09
CA ARG A 93 5.20 16.30 10.41
C ARG A 93 4.00 16.99 11.03
N LYS A 94 4.26 17.87 11.99
CA LYS A 94 3.24 18.76 12.54
C LYS A 94 2.59 19.56 11.42
N GLU A 95 1.28 19.61 11.44
CA GLU A 95 0.48 20.34 10.47
C GLU A 95 -0.65 21.03 11.22
N GLU A 96 -0.77 22.33 11.05
CA GLU A 96 -1.72 23.13 11.79
C GLU A 96 -3.15 22.72 11.42
N GLY A 97 -4.00 22.51 12.43
CA GLY A 97 -5.37 22.05 12.22
C GLY A 97 -5.55 20.55 11.95
N VAL A 98 -4.47 19.76 11.85
CA VAL A 98 -4.56 18.31 11.56
C VAL A 98 -4.01 17.48 12.73
N TYR A 99 -4.88 16.71 13.38
CA TYR A 99 -4.46 15.76 14.42
C TYR A 99 -3.74 14.55 13.81
N LYS A 100 -2.56 14.21 14.35
CA LYS A 100 -1.73 13.09 13.89
C LYS A 100 -1.34 12.20 15.07
N ILE A 101 -1.79 10.94 15.02
CA ILE A 101 -1.62 9.96 16.12
C ILE A 101 -0.14 9.70 16.46
N PHE A 102 0.77 9.81 15.48
CA PHE A 102 2.20 9.51 15.63
C PHE A 102 3.09 10.70 15.25
N GLU A 103 2.64 11.94 15.54
CA GLU A 103 3.39 13.17 15.26
C GLU A 103 4.84 13.09 15.79
N GLY A 104 5.81 13.41 14.94
CA GLY A 104 7.24 13.36 15.28
C GLY A 104 7.83 11.96 15.42
N ILE A 105 7.03 10.90 15.40
CA ILE A 105 7.50 9.52 15.55
C ILE A 105 7.75 8.92 14.15
N LYS A 106 9.00 8.57 13.89
CA LYS A 106 9.39 7.85 12.67
C LYS A 106 8.81 6.43 12.66
N GLN A 107 8.06 6.12 11.62
CA GLN A 107 7.53 4.80 11.32
C GLN A 107 8.30 4.20 10.16
N ARG A 108 8.67 2.92 10.27
CA ARG A 108 9.22 2.16 9.15
C ARG A 108 8.05 1.59 8.34
N ILE A 109 8.05 1.85 7.04
CA ILE A 109 7.04 1.32 6.12
C ILE A 109 7.74 0.40 5.13
N ASN A 110 7.26 -0.82 5.02
CA ASN A 110 7.64 -1.75 3.97
C ASN A 110 6.45 -1.82 3.01
N ILE A 111 6.61 -1.29 1.81
CA ILE A 111 5.60 -1.26 0.76
C ILE A 111 5.81 -2.47 -0.13
N ILE A 112 4.75 -3.23 -0.36
CA ILE A 112 4.68 -4.26 -1.40
C ILE A 112 3.76 -3.74 -2.49
N ASP A 113 4.34 -3.35 -3.63
CA ASP A 113 3.53 -3.02 -4.79
C ASP A 113 3.00 -4.32 -5.40
N THR A 114 1.69 -4.42 -5.60
CA THR A 114 1.05 -5.68 -6.04
C THR A 114 0.57 -5.57 -7.49
N PRO A 115 0.67 -6.65 -8.29
CA PRO A 115 0.17 -6.63 -9.65
C PRO A 115 -1.32 -6.26 -9.73
N GLY A 116 -1.68 -5.45 -10.72
CA GLY A 116 -3.07 -5.01 -10.93
C GLY A 116 -3.90 -5.87 -11.86
N HIS A 117 -3.24 -6.74 -12.62
CA HIS A 117 -3.88 -7.57 -13.64
C HIS A 117 -4.43 -8.85 -13.02
N VAL A 118 -5.60 -9.28 -13.50
CA VAL A 118 -6.25 -10.55 -13.11
C VAL A 118 -5.41 -11.79 -13.46
N ASP A 119 -4.43 -11.64 -14.34
CA ASP A 119 -3.57 -12.74 -14.80
C ASP A 119 -2.47 -13.05 -13.78
N PHE A 120 -2.24 -12.16 -12.81
CA PHE A 120 -1.24 -12.29 -11.75
C PHE A 120 -1.88 -12.50 -10.38
N THR A 121 -3.08 -13.10 -10.34
CA THR A 121 -3.84 -13.36 -9.10
C THR A 121 -3.07 -14.18 -8.06
N ALA A 122 -2.23 -15.15 -8.49
CA ALA A 122 -1.40 -15.93 -7.58
C ALA A 122 -0.33 -15.08 -6.86
N GLU A 123 0.22 -14.08 -7.55
CA GLU A 123 1.18 -13.13 -7.01
C GLU A 123 0.50 -12.21 -6.00
N VAL A 124 -0.68 -11.67 -6.35
CA VAL A 124 -1.52 -10.86 -5.45
C VAL A 124 -1.88 -11.63 -4.18
N GLU A 125 -2.33 -12.88 -4.28
CA GLU A 125 -2.65 -13.69 -3.10
C GLU A 125 -1.44 -13.94 -2.21
N ARG A 126 -0.25 -14.16 -2.78
CA ARG A 126 0.98 -14.36 -2.00
C ARG A 126 1.36 -13.10 -1.25
N SER A 127 1.28 -11.94 -1.91
CA SER A 127 1.57 -10.66 -1.31
C SER A 127 0.59 -10.33 -0.18
N LEU A 128 -0.71 -10.56 -0.38
CA LEU A 128 -1.72 -10.29 0.66
C LEU A 128 -1.52 -11.07 1.97
N ARG A 129 -0.90 -12.26 1.94
CA ARG A 129 -0.67 -13.09 3.15
C ARG A 129 0.42 -12.55 4.08
N VAL A 130 1.29 -11.68 3.60
CA VAL A 130 2.43 -11.15 4.36
C VAL A 130 2.23 -9.71 4.82
N LEU A 131 1.10 -9.11 4.48
CA LEU A 131 0.77 -7.72 4.77
C LEU A 131 0.04 -7.58 6.10
N ASP A 132 0.40 -6.54 6.85
CA ASP A 132 -0.35 -6.12 8.04
C ASP A 132 -1.60 -5.31 7.65
N GLY A 133 -1.59 -4.70 6.46
CA GLY A 133 -2.71 -3.94 5.89
C GLY A 133 -2.51 -3.61 4.43
N ALA A 134 -3.55 -3.10 3.77
CA ALA A 134 -3.51 -2.72 2.37
C ALA A 134 -4.21 -1.39 2.09
N ILE A 135 -3.76 -0.71 1.04
CA ILE A 135 -4.43 0.45 0.45
C ILE A 135 -5.11 -0.05 -0.82
N ALA A 136 -6.45 -0.10 -0.80
CA ALA A 136 -7.27 -0.43 -1.95
C ALA A 136 -7.52 0.85 -2.77
N VAL A 137 -6.94 0.92 -3.96
CA VAL A 137 -7.03 2.09 -4.83
C VAL A 137 -8.20 1.92 -5.80
N PHE A 138 -9.03 2.95 -5.91
CA PHE A 138 -10.16 3.03 -6.82
C PHE A 138 -10.00 4.24 -7.74
N ASP A 139 -10.57 4.15 -8.94
CA ASP A 139 -10.55 5.26 -9.90
C ASP A 139 -11.77 6.16 -9.62
N GLY A 140 -11.56 7.46 -9.44
CA GLY A 140 -12.62 8.43 -9.15
C GLY A 140 -13.64 8.62 -10.27
N VAL A 141 -13.29 8.27 -11.51
CA VAL A 141 -14.17 8.36 -12.69
C VAL A 141 -15.00 7.08 -12.83
N ALA A 142 -14.36 5.91 -12.65
CA ALA A 142 -15.01 4.61 -12.88
C ALA A 142 -15.60 3.96 -11.62
N GLY A 143 -15.20 4.39 -10.43
CA GLY A 143 -15.51 3.76 -9.17
C GLY A 143 -15.00 2.32 -9.08
N VAL A 144 -15.78 1.43 -8.46
CA VAL A 144 -15.48 0.00 -8.40
C VAL A 144 -15.73 -0.67 -9.75
N GLN A 145 -14.69 -1.31 -10.27
CA GLN A 145 -14.73 -2.13 -11.48
C GLN A 145 -14.68 -3.64 -11.15
N PRO A 146 -15.10 -4.54 -12.07
CA PRO A 146 -15.12 -5.99 -11.82
C PRO A 146 -13.79 -6.56 -11.31
N GLN A 147 -12.66 -6.04 -11.80
CA GLN A 147 -11.32 -6.46 -11.40
C GLN A 147 -10.98 -6.00 -9.97
N SER A 148 -11.47 -4.82 -9.58
CA SER A 148 -11.32 -4.31 -8.19
C SER A 148 -12.07 -5.19 -7.20
N GLU A 149 -13.22 -5.76 -7.59
CA GLU A 149 -13.96 -6.72 -6.74
C GLU A 149 -13.14 -7.97 -6.46
N THR A 150 -12.43 -8.50 -7.46
CA THR A 150 -11.58 -9.69 -7.29
C THR A 150 -10.48 -9.44 -6.27
N VAL A 151 -9.75 -8.33 -6.41
CA VAL A 151 -8.69 -7.93 -5.46
C VAL A 151 -9.27 -7.72 -4.06
N TRP A 152 -10.45 -7.08 -3.97
CA TRP A 152 -11.14 -6.88 -2.70
C TRP A 152 -11.52 -8.19 -2.03
N ARG A 153 -12.08 -9.16 -2.77
CA ARG A 153 -12.44 -10.49 -2.26
C ARG A 153 -11.22 -11.26 -1.78
N GLN A 154 -10.11 -11.18 -2.50
CA GLN A 154 -8.84 -11.80 -2.09
C GLN A 154 -8.33 -11.21 -0.76
N ALA A 155 -8.35 -9.89 -0.61
CA ALA A 155 -7.94 -9.26 0.65
C ALA A 155 -8.90 -9.61 1.80
N THR A 156 -10.21 -9.76 1.53
CA THR A 156 -11.19 -10.24 2.51
C THR A 156 -10.91 -11.68 2.93
N LYS A 157 -10.59 -12.58 2.00
CA LYS A 157 -10.25 -13.99 2.27
C LYS A 157 -9.08 -14.12 3.26
N TYR A 158 -8.12 -13.21 3.20
CA TYR A 158 -6.96 -13.19 4.11
C TYR A 158 -7.14 -12.25 5.32
N ASN A 159 -8.33 -11.69 5.53
CA ASN A 159 -8.64 -10.75 6.62
C ASN A 159 -7.68 -9.54 6.69
N VAL A 160 -7.21 -9.05 5.55
CA VAL A 160 -6.29 -7.91 5.49
C VAL A 160 -7.07 -6.63 5.77
N PRO A 161 -6.72 -5.84 6.81
CA PRO A 161 -7.30 -4.52 7.07
C PRO A 161 -7.00 -3.57 5.90
N ARG A 162 -7.96 -2.74 5.52
CA ARG A 162 -7.85 -1.93 4.30
C ARG A 162 -8.26 -0.48 4.51
N LEU A 163 -7.54 0.41 3.82
CA LEU A 163 -7.96 1.79 3.57
C LEU A 163 -8.35 1.91 2.09
N ALA A 164 -9.48 2.53 1.81
CA ALA A 164 -9.86 2.88 0.44
C ALA A 164 -9.26 4.23 0.06
N PHE A 165 -8.63 4.30 -1.12
CA PHE A 165 -8.08 5.53 -1.67
C PHE A 165 -8.69 5.75 -3.06
N ILE A 166 -9.48 6.81 -3.21
CA ILE A 166 -10.08 7.20 -4.48
C ILE A 166 -9.07 8.12 -5.18
N ASN A 167 -8.49 7.63 -6.26
CA ASN A 167 -7.47 8.31 -7.05
C ASN A 167 -8.06 8.99 -8.29
N LYS A 168 -7.27 9.82 -8.98
CA LYS A 168 -7.66 10.53 -10.21
C LYS A 168 -8.84 11.49 -10.02
N MET A 169 -8.93 12.14 -8.86
CA MET A 169 -9.96 13.16 -8.59
C MET A 169 -9.75 14.46 -9.38
N ASP A 170 -8.60 14.62 -10.03
CA ASP A 170 -8.29 15.61 -11.07
C ASP A 170 -8.88 15.25 -12.44
N ARG A 171 -9.49 14.07 -12.56
CA ARG A 171 -10.28 13.56 -13.69
C ARG A 171 -11.48 14.44 -14.04
N VAL A 172 -11.63 14.91 -15.29
CA VAL A 172 -12.97 15.25 -15.82
C VAL A 172 -13.90 14.05 -15.64
N GLY A 173 -15.03 14.28 -14.96
CA GLY A 173 -16.00 13.25 -14.62
C GLY A 173 -15.63 12.43 -13.38
N ALA A 174 -14.61 12.83 -12.62
CA ALA A 174 -14.32 12.23 -11.33
C ALA A 174 -15.41 12.62 -10.31
N ASP A 175 -15.99 11.61 -9.67
CA ASP A 175 -17.07 11.78 -8.71
C ASP A 175 -16.79 10.93 -7.46
N PHE A 176 -16.52 11.63 -6.37
CA PHE A 176 -16.19 11.01 -5.09
C PHE A 176 -17.39 10.31 -4.47
N GLU A 177 -18.58 10.91 -4.52
CA GLU A 177 -19.78 10.33 -3.94
C GLU A 177 -20.19 9.07 -4.70
N MET A 178 -20.17 9.12 -6.04
CA MET A 178 -20.38 7.95 -6.90
C MET A 178 -19.39 6.83 -6.58
N SER A 179 -18.11 7.18 -6.39
CA SER A 179 -17.07 6.21 -6.05
C SER A 179 -17.32 5.54 -4.69
N VAL A 180 -17.70 6.31 -3.66
CA VAL A 180 -18.06 5.79 -2.34
C VAL A 180 -19.30 4.90 -2.43
N ASP A 181 -20.33 5.34 -3.14
CA ASP A 181 -21.56 4.58 -3.39
C ASP A 181 -21.26 3.24 -4.09
N SER A 182 -20.32 3.24 -5.04
CA SER A 182 -19.90 2.04 -5.76
C SER A 182 -19.20 1.05 -4.84
N ILE A 183 -18.40 1.52 -3.87
CA ILE A 183 -17.75 0.70 -2.83
C ILE A 183 -18.82 0.03 -1.96
N HIS A 184 -19.86 0.75 -1.54
CA HIS A 184 -20.96 0.16 -0.78
C HIS A 184 -21.74 -0.87 -1.59
N LYS A 185 -22.20 -0.49 -2.79
CA LYS A 185 -23.13 -1.31 -3.59
C LYS A 185 -22.46 -2.54 -4.20
N LYS A 186 -21.24 -2.42 -4.71
CA LYS A 186 -20.56 -3.52 -5.43
C LYS A 186 -19.72 -4.41 -4.50
N LEU A 187 -19.07 -3.82 -3.48
CA LEU A 187 -18.20 -4.58 -2.57
C LEU A 187 -18.91 -5.00 -1.29
N GLY A 188 -20.07 -4.41 -0.96
CA GLY A 188 -20.73 -4.60 0.34
C GLY A 188 -19.88 -4.13 1.51
N ALA A 189 -18.93 -3.21 1.26
CA ALA A 189 -17.96 -2.78 2.24
C ALA A 189 -18.53 -1.69 3.17
N ASN A 190 -18.25 -1.80 4.47
CA ASN A 190 -18.57 -0.76 5.45
C ASN A 190 -17.53 0.39 5.38
N ALA A 191 -17.50 1.11 4.26
CA ALA A 191 -16.56 2.20 4.01
C ALA A 191 -17.13 3.54 4.47
N TRP A 192 -16.34 4.35 5.18
CA TRP A 192 -16.75 5.67 5.65
C TRP A 192 -15.78 6.73 5.16
N PRO A 193 -16.25 7.81 4.49
CA PRO A 193 -15.41 8.93 4.12
C PRO A 193 -14.79 9.58 5.37
N ILE A 194 -13.46 9.72 5.37
CA ILE A 194 -12.71 10.45 6.40
C ILE A 194 -12.11 11.76 5.88
N LEU A 195 -12.15 11.96 4.56
CA LEU A 195 -11.71 13.15 3.85
C LEU A 195 -12.78 13.51 2.82
N LEU A 196 -12.98 14.81 2.60
CA LEU A 196 -13.84 15.34 1.54
C LEU A 196 -12.97 16.07 0.51
N PRO A 197 -13.14 15.80 -0.79
CA PRO A 197 -12.45 16.55 -1.81
C PRO A 197 -12.92 18.01 -1.80
N LEU A 198 -11.98 18.93 -2.04
CA LEU A 198 -12.29 20.35 -2.22
C LEU A 198 -12.33 20.64 -3.72
N GLY A 199 -13.54 20.84 -4.24
CA GLY A 199 -13.79 21.02 -5.68
C GLY A 199 -14.03 19.70 -6.42
N SER A 200 -14.52 19.84 -7.64
CA SER A 200 -14.78 18.76 -8.60
C SER A 200 -14.48 19.27 -10.01
N GLU A 201 -13.90 18.42 -10.85
CA GLU A 201 -13.76 18.71 -12.28
C GLU A 201 -15.05 18.25 -13.00
N HIS A 202 -15.95 19.22 -13.22
CA HIS A 202 -17.18 19.05 -14.01
C HIS A 202 -16.98 19.48 -15.46
#